data_AF-A0A7S3CIC3-F1
#
_entry.id   AF-A0A7S3CIC3-F1
#
_cell.length_a   1.000
_cell.length_b   1.000
_cell.length_c   1.000
_cell.angle_alpha   90.00
_cell.angle_beta   90.00
_cell.angle_gamma   90.00
#
_symmetry.space_group_name_H-M   'P 1'
#
loop_
_entity.id
_entity.type
_entity.pdbx_description
1 polymer ?
#
loop_
_entity_poly.entity_id
_entity_poly.type
_entity_poly.pdbx_seq_one_letter_code
_entity_poly.pdbx_strand_id
1 'polypeptide(L)'
;MWPDHCVQGSKGCEYYKDFMIKESDLEVLKGKVKMVESYSGFGGDGEDTKLAQTLKDMGVSSVYCCGLAYDYCVGSTAESAAKEGFDTFLVRDATRSVAKETETLMEVRMKEAGVKEIASETLL
;
A
#
# COMPACT_ATOMS: atom_id res chain seq x y z
N MET A 1 -8.99 9.40 14.03
CA MET A 1 -7.80 9.28 14.90
C MET A 1 -7.66 7.81 15.24
N TRP A 2 -6.46 7.26 15.12
CA TRP A 2 -6.18 5.85 15.40
C TRP A 2 -5.73 5.64 16.85
N PRO A 3 -5.93 4.45 17.45
CA PRO A 3 -5.18 4.06 18.64
C PRO A 3 -3.69 3.92 18.29
N ASP A 4 -2.82 3.89 19.30
CA ASP A 4 -1.41 3.58 19.10
C ASP A 4 -1.25 2.21 18.42
N HIS A 5 -0.56 2.20 17.28
CA HIS A 5 -0.32 1.00 16.48
C HIS A 5 1.02 1.10 15.75
N CYS A 6 1.64 -0.04 15.47
CA CYS A 6 2.91 -0.13 14.75
C CYS A 6 4.03 0.77 15.34
N VAL A 7 4.02 0.99 16.65
CA VAL A 7 5.02 1.84 17.33
C VAL A 7 6.41 1.25 17.13
N GLN A 8 7.37 2.07 16.74
CA GLN A 8 8.75 1.66 16.46
C GLN A 8 9.37 0.91 17.64
N GLY A 9 9.91 -0.28 17.37
CA GLY A 9 10.55 -1.14 18.37
C GLY A 9 9.56 -1.87 19.30
N SER A 10 8.25 -1.72 19.10
CA SER A 10 7.24 -2.50 19.82
C SER A 10 6.94 -3.80 19.09
N LYS A 11 6.40 -4.78 19.81
CA LYS A 11 5.88 -6.01 19.19
C LYS A 11 4.82 -5.74 18.11
N GLY A 12 4.10 -4.63 18.21
CA GLY A 12 3.06 -4.24 17.26
C GLY A 12 3.56 -3.78 15.89
N CYS A 13 4.87 -3.51 15.73
CA CYS A 13 5.45 -3.18 14.42
C CYS A 13 6.06 -4.39 13.70
N GLU A 14 6.06 -5.57 14.33
CA GLU A 14 6.57 -6.79 13.71
C GLU A 14 5.59 -7.34 12.65
N TYR A 15 6.13 -8.00 11.64
CA TYR A 15 5.32 -8.73 10.67
C TYR A 15 4.54 -9.87 11.34
N TYR A 16 3.39 -10.22 10.75
CA TYR A 16 2.67 -11.41 11.17
C TYR A 16 3.55 -12.65 11.01
N LYS A 17 3.56 -13.54 11.99
CA LYS A 17 4.51 -14.67 12.09
C LYS A 17 4.56 -15.60 10.87
N ASP A 18 3.47 -15.71 10.11
CA ASP A 18 3.39 -16.59 8.93
C ASP A 18 3.57 -15.79 7.62
N PHE A 19 3.90 -14.49 7.71
CA PHE A 19 4.24 -13.68 6.55
C PHE A 19 5.66 -14.02 6.08
N MET A 20 5.76 -14.51 4.85
CA MET A 20 7.03 -14.93 4.27
C MET A 20 7.70 -13.74 3.59
N ILE A 21 8.90 -13.40 4.06
CA ILE A 21 9.76 -12.39 3.47
C ILE A 21 11.00 -13.10 2.91
N LYS A 22 11.30 -12.85 1.64
CA LYS A 22 12.49 -13.37 0.95
C LYS A 22 13.61 -12.35 1.06
N GLU A 23 14.85 -12.82 0.95
CA GLU A 23 16.02 -11.94 0.93
C GLU A 23 16.02 -10.96 -0.25
N SER A 24 15.28 -11.28 -1.32
CA SER A 24 15.11 -10.42 -2.49
C SER A 24 14.08 -9.30 -2.30
N ASP A 25 13.31 -9.32 -1.21
CA ASP A 25 12.22 -8.38 -1.00
C ASP A 25 12.76 -7.03 -0.52
N LEU A 26 12.16 -5.96 -1.03
CA LEU A 26 12.47 -4.60 -0.61
C LEU A 26 11.55 -4.18 0.55
N GLU A 27 12.14 -3.87 1.70
CA GLU A 27 11.39 -3.27 2.81
C GLU A 27 11.31 -1.75 2.67
N VAL A 28 10.08 -1.22 2.77
CA VAL A 28 9.82 0.23 2.80
C VAL A 28 9.03 0.59 4.05
N LEU A 29 9.65 1.37 4.93
CA LEU A 29 9.03 1.88 6.14
C LEU A 29 8.48 3.30 5.90
N LYS A 30 7.22 3.51 6.28
CA LYS A 30 6.47 4.78 6.17
C LYS A 30 5.89 5.22 7.52
N GLY A 31 5.45 6.48 7.62
CA GLY A 31 4.88 7.05 8.85
C GLY A 31 5.94 7.31 9.92
N LYS A 32 7.18 7.63 9.50
CA LYS A 32 8.30 7.85 10.43
C LYS A 32 8.45 9.30 10.84
N VAL A 33 7.88 10.22 10.07
CA VAL A 33 7.93 11.66 10.34
C VAL A 33 6.84 12.00 11.35
N LYS A 34 7.22 12.57 12.49
CA LYS A 34 6.26 13.00 13.52
C LYS A 34 5.27 14.01 12.92
N MET A 35 4.00 13.87 13.30
CA MET A 35 2.90 14.74 12.85
C MET A 35 2.54 14.64 11.35
N VAL A 36 3.13 13.70 10.61
CA VAL A 36 2.79 13.41 9.22
C VAL A 36 2.20 12.00 9.16
N GLU A 37 0.98 11.89 8.63
CA GLU A 37 0.36 10.59 8.33
C GLU A 37 0.76 10.16 6.92
N SER A 38 1.01 8.88 6.73
CA SER A 38 1.53 8.35 5.49
C SER A 38 0.91 6.97 5.22
N TYR A 39 -0.25 6.98 4.57
CA TYR A 39 -0.92 5.73 4.19
C TYR A 39 -0.25 5.06 2.99
N SER A 40 0.16 5.84 1.99
CA SER A 40 0.77 5.30 0.77
C SER A 40 2.18 4.81 1.03
N GLY A 41 2.53 3.65 0.47
CA GLY A 41 3.90 3.13 0.43
C GLY A 41 4.86 4.02 -0.34
N PHE A 42 4.35 4.98 -1.12
CA PHE A 42 5.15 6.00 -1.81
C PHE A 42 5.47 7.20 -0.91
N GLY A 43 4.76 7.36 0.21
CA GLY A 43 4.88 8.49 1.11
C GLY A 43 3.65 9.38 1.12
N GLY A 44 3.77 10.55 1.73
CA GLY A 44 2.71 11.54 1.87
C GLY A 44 3.28 12.96 1.95
N ASP A 45 2.43 13.92 2.27
CA ASP A 45 2.86 15.32 2.40
C ASP A 45 3.91 15.45 3.51
N GLY A 46 5.17 15.68 3.12
CA GLY A 46 6.30 15.80 4.04
C GLY A 46 7.04 14.48 4.33
N GLU A 47 6.68 13.37 3.68
CA GLU A 47 7.46 12.12 3.71
C GLU A 47 7.59 11.51 2.31
N ASP A 48 8.81 11.38 1.81
CA ASP A 48 9.11 10.66 0.57
C ASP A 48 9.88 9.37 0.91
N THR A 49 9.27 8.23 0.58
CA THR A 49 9.83 6.89 0.85
C THR A 49 10.86 6.45 -0.19
N LYS A 50 10.99 7.18 -1.30
CA LYS A 50 11.77 6.85 -2.50
C LYS A 50 11.29 5.63 -3.29
N LEU A 51 10.17 5.01 -2.92
CA LEU A 51 9.66 3.81 -3.59
C LEU A 51 9.43 4.02 -5.10
N ALA A 52 8.90 5.17 -5.52
CA ALA A 52 8.70 5.47 -6.94
C ALA A 52 10.00 5.39 -7.74
N GLN A 53 11.05 6.06 -7.26
CA GLN A 53 12.34 6.07 -7.93
C GLN A 53 12.96 4.67 -7.92
N THR A 54 12.92 3.97 -6.78
CA THR A 54 13.45 2.61 -6.67
C THR A 54 12.79 1.65 -7.65
N LEU A 55 11.46 1.67 -7.77
CA LEU A 55 10.74 0.82 -8.73
C LEU A 55 11.10 1.16 -10.19
N LYS A 56 11.23 2.46 -10.51
CA LYS A 56 11.64 2.93 -11.85
C LYS A 56 13.07 2.49 -12.18
N ASP A 57 13.99 2.60 -11.24
CA ASP A 57 15.39 2.16 -11.41
C ASP A 57 15.50 0.65 -11.59
N MET A 58 14.58 -0.12 -10.98
CA MET A 58 14.46 -1.57 -11.18
C MET A 58 13.78 -1.96 -12.49
N GLY A 59 13.29 -0.99 -13.28
CA GLY A 59 12.58 -1.25 -14.54
C GLY A 59 11.17 -1.84 -14.36
N VAL A 60 10.55 -1.63 -13.20
CA VAL A 60 9.19 -2.13 -12.93
C VAL A 60 8.18 -1.34 -13.76
N SER A 61 7.35 -2.05 -14.53
CA SER A 61 6.27 -1.47 -15.32
C SER A 61 4.90 -1.56 -14.64
N SER A 62 4.70 -2.59 -13.81
CA SER A 62 3.41 -2.93 -13.24
C SER A 62 3.51 -3.19 -11.74
N VAL A 63 2.52 -2.70 -10.99
CA VAL A 63 2.46 -2.80 -9.53
C VAL A 63 1.16 -3.49 -9.14
N TYR A 64 1.28 -4.55 -8.35
CA TYR A 64 0.15 -5.30 -7.79
C TYR A 64 0.08 -5.02 -6.29
N CYS A 65 -1.04 -4.48 -5.83
CA CYS A 65 -1.26 -4.11 -4.43
C CYS A 65 -2.18 -5.10 -3.73
N CYS A 66 -1.72 -5.62 -2.59
CA CYS A 66 -2.48 -6.48 -1.67
C CYS A 66 -2.08 -6.18 -0.22
N GLY A 67 -2.69 -6.87 0.76
CA GLY A 67 -2.42 -6.70 2.18
C GLY A 67 -3.48 -5.86 2.90
N LEU A 68 -3.07 -5.08 3.91
CA LEU A 68 -4.00 -4.34 4.78
C LEU A 68 -3.63 -2.85 4.93
N ALA A 69 -4.61 -1.94 5.04
CA ALA A 69 -6.05 -2.10 4.78
C ALA A 69 -6.42 -1.57 3.39
N TYR A 70 -7.42 -2.17 2.74
CA TYR A 70 -7.91 -1.75 1.41
C TYR A 70 -8.23 -0.26 1.36
N ASP A 71 -9.02 0.20 2.31
CA ASP A 71 -9.58 1.54 2.43
C ASP A 71 -8.57 2.59 2.95
N TYR A 72 -7.33 2.19 3.19
CA TYR A 72 -6.25 3.07 3.64
C TYR A 72 -4.94 2.79 2.91
N CYS A 73 -4.06 1.99 3.51
CA CYS A 73 -2.68 1.79 3.03
C CYS A 73 -2.64 1.17 1.64
N VAL A 74 -3.41 0.12 1.39
CA VAL A 74 -3.38 -0.60 0.11
C VAL A 74 -3.94 0.29 -1.00
N GLY A 75 -5.15 0.85 -0.80
CA GLY A 75 -5.78 1.72 -1.79
C GLY A 75 -4.98 3.00 -2.04
N SER A 76 -4.47 3.66 -1.00
CA SER A 76 -3.65 4.87 -1.19
C SER A 76 -2.32 4.56 -1.90
N THR A 77 -1.73 3.39 -1.65
CA THR A 77 -0.53 2.93 -2.39
C THR A 77 -0.83 2.67 -3.85
N ALA A 78 -1.96 2.00 -4.15
CA ALA A 78 -2.40 1.76 -5.52
C ALA A 78 -2.70 3.07 -6.27
N GLU A 79 -3.38 4.01 -5.61
CA GLU A 79 -3.64 5.34 -6.19
C GLU A 79 -2.33 6.09 -6.50
N SER A 80 -1.36 6.06 -5.58
CA SER A 80 -0.04 6.66 -5.81
C SER A 80 0.72 5.98 -6.95
N ALA A 81 0.70 4.64 -7.02
CA ALA A 81 1.35 3.90 -8.11
C ALA A 81 0.76 4.30 -9.48
N ALA A 82 -0.56 4.38 -9.58
CA ALA A 82 -1.22 4.82 -10.81
C ALA A 82 -0.82 6.26 -11.19
N LYS A 83 -0.78 7.19 -10.22
CA LYS A 83 -0.32 8.58 -10.43
C LYS A 83 1.13 8.68 -10.86
N GLU A 84 1.99 7.78 -10.37
CA GLU A 84 3.41 7.69 -10.75
C GLU A 84 3.63 7.08 -12.14
N GLY A 85 2.57 6.59 -12.78
CA GLY A 85 2.57 6.07 -14.15
C GLY A 85 2.73 4.56 -14.28
N PHE A 86 2.60 3.79 -13.18
CA PHE A 86 2.67 2.33 -13.24
C PHE A 86 1.33 1.71 -13.68
N ASP A 87 1.39 0.62 -14.44
CA ASP A 87 0.23 -0.25 -14.66
C ASP A 87 -0.18 -0.88 -13.32
N THR A 88 -1.25 -0.36 -12.72
CA THR A 88 -1.57 -0.67 -11.32
C THR A 88 -2.79 -1.58 -11.20
N PHE A 89 -2.62 -2.63 -10.40
CA PHE A 89 -3.63 -3.63 -10.11
C PHE A 89 -3.85 -3.77 -8.61
N LEU A 90 -5.09 -3.91 -8.19
CA LEU A 90 -5.46 -4.25 -6.82
C LEU A 90 -5.96 -5.69 -6.78
N VAL A 91 -5.35 -6.53 -5.94
CA VAL A 91 -5.75 -7.93 -5.74
C VAL A 91 -6.82 -7.97 -4.65
N ARG A 92 -8.10 -7.91 -5.05
CA ARG A 92 -9.25 -7.60 -4.18
C ARG A 92 -9.53 -8.66 -3.12
N ASP A 93 -9.35 -9.93 -3.45
CA ASP A 93 -9.49 -11.08 -2.55
C ASP A 93 -8.30 -11.25 -1.59
N ALA A 94 -7.21 -10.53 -1.82
CA ALA A 94 -6.03 -10.50 -0.95
C ALA A 94 -5.94 -9.21 -0.10
N THR A 95 -7.07 -8.56 0.18
CA THR A 95 -7.14 -7.38 1.05
C THR A 95 -8.42 -7.35 1.89
N ARG A 96 -8.45 -6.50 2.91
CA ARG A 96 -9.62 -6.24 3.76
C ARG A 96 -9.65 -4.80 4.21
N SER A 97 -10.84 -4.22 4.28
CA SER A 97 -11.09 -2.86 4.77
C SER A 97 -11.16 -2.80 6.29
N VAL A 98 -10.90 -1.62 6.85
CA VAL A 98 -11.15 -1.35 8.28
C VAL A 98 -12.65 -1.18 8.52
N ALA A 99 -13.34 -0.44 7.66
CA ALA A 99 -14.78 -0.19 7.78
C ALA A 99 -15.47 -0.09 6.40
N LYS A 100 -16.79 -0.25 6.36
CA LYS A 100 -17.55 -0.26 5.10
C LYS A 100 -17.71 1.14 4.51
N GLU A 101 -17.82 2.15 5.36
CA GLU A 101 -17.97 3.54 4.98
C GLU A 101 -16.74 4.05 4.22
N THR A 102 -15.55 3.75 4.76
CA THR A 102 -14.25 4.12 4.17
C THR A 102 -13.91 3.28 2.94
N GLU A 103 -14.35 2.02 2.88
CA GLU A 103 -14.28 1.19 1.67
C GLU A 103 -14.99 1.84 0.49
N THR A 104 -16.22 2.32 0.69
CA THR A 104 -17.02 2.95 -0.39
C THR A 104 -16.32 4.20 -0.95
N LEU A 105 -15.67 4.99 -0.09
CA LEU A 105 -14.89 6.15 -0.52
C LEU A 105 -13.63 5.74 -1.30
N MET A 106 -12.99 4.64 -0.90
CA MET A 106 -11.83 4.12 -1.61
C MET A 106 -12.19 3.57 -2.99
N GLU A 107 -13.34 2.89 -3.13
CA GLU A 107 -13.84 2.39 -4.42
C GLU A 107 -13.95 3.53 -5.47
N VAL A 108 -14.43 4.70 -5.05
CA VAL A 108 -14.50 5.89 -5.92
C VAL A 108 -13.10 6.34 -6.33
N ARG A 109 -12.17 6.47 -5.38
CA ARG A 109 -10.77 6.87 -5.65
C ARG A 109 -10.06 5.90 -6.58
N MET A 110 -10.26 4.59 -6.41
CA MET A 110 -9.67 3.55 -7.28
C MET A 110 -10.13 3.70 -8.72
N LYS A 111 -11.44 3.93 -8.91
CA LYS A 111 -12.02 4.14 -10.23
C LYS A 111 -11.49 5.41 -10.91
N GLU A 112 -11.40 6.51 -10.16
CA GLU A 112 -10.86 7.78 -10.67
C GLU A 112 -9.37 7.70 -11.02
N ALA A 113 -8.61 6.93 -10.24
CA ALA A 113 -7.18 6.70 -10.48
C ALA A 113 -6.90 5.70 -11.61
N GLY A 114 -7.90 5.00 -12.13
CA GLY A 114 -7.73 3.99 -13.18
C GLY A 114 -7.07 2.69 -12.70
N VAL A 115 -7.13 2.39 -11.39
CA VAL A 115 -6.61 1.14 -10.82
C VAL A 115 -7.52 -0.02 -11.24
N LYS A 116 -6.91 -1.12 -11.70
CA LYS A 116 -7.64 -2.32 -12.15
C LYS A 116 -7.81 -3.30 -10.98
N GLU A 117 -9.03 -3.57 -10.56
CA GLU A 117 -9.29 -4.62 -9.57
C GLU A 117 -9.29 -6.01 -10.22
N ILE A 118 -8.57 -6.95 -9.61
CA ILE A 118 -8.45 -8.35 -10.05
C ILE A 118 -8.60 -9.30 -8.85
N ALA A 119 -8.84 -10.58 -9.13
CA ALA A 119 -8.74 -11.66 -8.14
C ALA A 119 -7.36 -12.33 -8.23
N SER A 120 -6.86 -12.89 -7.13
CA SER A 120 -5.57 -13.57 -7.09
C SER A 120 -5.48 -14.75 -8.06
N GLU A 121 -6.62 -15.40 -8.35
CA GLU A 121 -6.74 -16.47 -9.33
C GLU A 121 -6.30 -16.07 -10.74
N THR A 122 -6.34 -14.78 -11.10
CA THR A 122 -5.90 -14.32 -12.43
C THR A 122 -4.38 -14.23 -12.57
N LEU A 123 -3.63 -14.46 -11.49
CA LEU A 123 -2.16 -14.41 -11.43
C LEU A 123 -1.50 -15.80 -11.49
N LEU A 124 -2.31 -16.87 -11.48
CA LEU A 124 -1.88 -18.27 -11.46
C LEU A 124 -2.03 -18.90 -12.86
#